data_AF-A0A7Y2K386-F1
#
_entry.id   AF-A0A7Y2K386-F1
#
_cell.length_a   1.000
_cell.length_b   1.000
_cell.length_c   1.000
_cell.angle_alpha   90.00
_cell.angle_beta   90.00
_cell.angle_gamma   90.00
#
_symmetry.space_group_name_H-M   'P 1'
#
loop_
_entity.id
_entity.type
_entity.pdbx_description
1 polymer ?
#
loop_
_entity_poly.entity_id
_entity_poly.type
_entity_poly.pdbx_seq_one_letter_code
_entity_poly.pdbx_strand_id
1 'polypeptide(L)'
;MNEQQQKNGHLVIIGGHEDRKHDMAILSRFVELCGGTDARIVVITAASTVADEMWQVYDNAFGALGVTRHSHLEVTSRQDANSAEFVRQVAEADGIFMTGGDQKRLLALIGGTALDAEMHIALKTRGATIGGTSAGASAMSGHMLAQGRVELHPEKGSVSLGAGLGFLHRVVIDQHFSERQRLSRLLSVVAQNPYLQGIGIDEDTALVIERGVGIEVLGQGAVTMVDGRTMITNVADIKDRDTPELIDVRLHLLPAGSKYQLPTSDIATEKRLPLPLIDILEIVTKRTPLQ
;
A
#
# COMPACT_ATOMS: atom_id res chain seq x y z
N MET A 1 -14.22 -7.56 32.83
CA MET A 1 -13.05 -7.66 31.93
C MET A 1 -13.24 -6.57 30.89
N ASN A 2 -12.47 -5.49 30.95
CA ASN A 2 -12.49 -4.49 29.88
C ASN A 2 -11.92 -5.15 28.62
N GLU A 3 -12.73 -5.31 27.58
CA GLU A 3 -12.25 -5.54 26.24
C GLU A 3 -11.32 -4.36 25.91
N GLN A 4 -10.00 -4.59 25.96
CA GLN A 4 -9.07 -3.66 25.32
C GLN A 4 -9.50 -3.59 23.87
N GLN A 5 -10.04 -2.44 23.48
CA GLN A 5 -10.43 -2.14 22.11
C GLN A 5 -9.20 -2.42 21.24
N GLN A 6 -9.23 -3.55 20.52
CA GLN A 6 -8.08 -4.05 19.79
C GLN A 6 -7.69 -2.97 18.77
N LYS A 7 -6.54 -2.33 18.95
CA LYS A 7 -6.07 -1.28 18.04
C LYS A 7 -6.01 -1.86 16.63
N ASN A 8 -6.77 -1.27 15.72
CA ASN A 8 -6.71 -1.64 14.32
C ASN A 8 -5.36 -1.20 13.77
N GLY A 9 -4.58 -2.13 13.23
CA GLY A 9 -3.39 -1.77 12.48
C GLY A 9 -3.79 -0.98 11.23
N HIS A 10 -2.93 -0.03 10.84
CA HIS A 10 -3.16 0.83 9.69
C HIS A 10 -2.13 0.56 8.59
N LEU A 11 -2.55 0.73 7.34
CA LEU A 11 -1.66 0.82 6.20
C LEU A 11 -1.74 2.22 5.60
N VAL A 12 -0.59 2.85 5.34
CA VAL A 12 -0.49 4.14 4.65
C VAL A 12 0.26 3.93 3.34
N ILE A 13 -0.49 3.87 2.24
CA ILE A 13 0.01 3.44 0.94
C ILE A 13 0.15 4.66 0.04
N ILE A 14 1.38 5.05 -0.27
CA ILE A 14 1.69 6.35 -0.88
C ILE A 14 2.15 6.15 -2.33
N GLY A 15 1.58 6.92 -3.25
CA GLY A 15 1.85 6.78 -4.69
C GLY A 15 3.23 7.27 -5.14
N GLY A 16 4.05 7.83 -4.25
CA GLY A 16 5.36 8.37 -4.59
C GLY A 16 5.39 9.90 -4.56
N HIS A 17 6.60 10.47 -4.48
CA HIS A 17 6.85 11.92 -4.45
C HIS A 17 5.97 12.70 -3.47
N GLU A 18 5.64 12.11 -2.33
CA GLU A 18 4.91 12.82 -1.28
C GLU A 18 5.70 14.01 -0.74
N ASP A 19 4.99 15.02 -0.26
CA ASP A 19 5.62 16.19 0.34
C ASP A 19 6.33 15.82 1.65
N ARG A 20 7.61 16.20 1.72
CA ARG A 20 8.54 15.92 2.83
C ARG A 20 9.15 17.19 3.41
N LYS A 21 8.66 18.37 2.99
CA LYS A 21 9.28 19.65 3.32
C LYS A 21 8.30 20.71 3.77
N HIS A 22 7.07 20.72 3.26
CA HIS A 22 6.12 21.79 3.49
C HIS A 22 5.04 21.31 4.47
N ASP A 23 3.82 21.08 3.98
CA ASP A 23 2.67 20.69 4.79
C ASP A 23 2.80 19.25 5.30
N MET A 24 3.50 18.38 4.55
CA MET A 24 3.75 16.98 4.90
C MET A 24 2.48 16.22 5.36
N ALA A 25 1.33 16.53 4.78
CA ALA A 25 0.02 16.08 5.27
C ALA A 25 -0.07 14.54 5.40
N ILE A 26 0.50 13.81 4.44
CA ILE A 26 0.54 12.34 4.44
C ILE A 26 1.44 11.81 5.58
N LEU A 27 2.64 12.37 5.75
CA LEU A 27 3.57 11.94 6.78
C LEU A 27 3.09 12.33 8.19
N SER A 28 2.47 13.50 8.32
CA SER A 28 1.81 13.95 9.55
C SER A 28 0.73 12.97 9.96
N ARG A 29 -0.16 12.57 9.04
CA ARG A 29 -1.16 11.52 9.31
C ARG A 29 -0.52 10.20 9.70
N PHE A 30 0.54 9.78 9.02
CA PHE A 30 1.26 8.55 9.39
C PHE A 30 1.74 8.62 10.85
N VAL A 31 2.35 9.73 11.26
CA VAL A 31 2.81 9.94 12.66
C VAL A 31 1.64 9.92 13.64
N GLU A 32 0.52 10.58 13.33
CA GLU A 32 -0.70 10.53 14.16
C GLU A 32 -1.19 9.09 14.37
N LEU A 33 -1.24 8.29 13.30
CA LEU A 33 -1.66 6.88 13.35
C LEU A 33 -0.67 6.00 14.11
N CYS A 34 0.61 6.38 14.18
CA CYS A 34 1.61 5.72 15.01
C CYS A 34 1.47 6.07 16.50
N GLY A 35 0.69 7.09 16.86
CA GLY A 35 0.53 7.55 18.25
C GLY A 35 1.15 8.93 18.54
N GLY A 36 1.49 9.68 17.51
CA GLY A 36 2.03 11.04 17.62
C GLY A 36 3.55 11.09 17.74
N THR A 37 4.07 12.19 18.27
CA THR A 37 5.51 12.51 18.32
C THR A 37 6.35 11.59 19.21
N ASP A 38 5.70 10.88 20.14
CA ASP A 38 6.36 9.92 21.04
C ASP A 38 6.50 8.52 20.43
N ALA A 39 5.90 8.29 19.26
CA ALA A 39 5.93 7.02 18.55
C ALA A 39 7.35 6.62 18.15
N ARG A 40 7.63 5.31 18.21
CA ARG A 40 8.86 4.73 17.66
C ARG A 40 8.64 4.39 16.19
N ILE A 41 9.36 5.08 15.30
CA ILE A 41 9.24 4.90 13.84
C ILE A 41 10.51 4.28 13.28
N VAL A 42 10.39 3.13 12.61
CA VAL A 42 11.50 2.50 11.90
C VAL A 42 11.37 2.78 10.41
N VAL A 43 12.41 3.32 9.79
CA VAL A 43 12.47 3.59 8.35
C VAL A 43 13.36 2.57 7.65
N ILE A 44 12.78 1.83 6.72
CA ILE A 44 13.44 0.77 5.95
C ILE A 44 13.75 1.29 4.55
N THR A 45 15.03 1.38 4.21
CA THR A 45 15.50 1.90 2.91
C THR A 45 15.91 0.82 1.90
N ALA A 46 15.49 -0.43 2.13
CA ALA A 46 15.92 -1.61 1.37
C ALA A 46 15.67 -1.53 -0.15
N ALA A 47 14.68 -0.75 -0.58
CA ALA A 47 14.40 -0.51 -1.99
C ALA A 47 15.45 0.38 -2.68
N SER A 48 16.11 1.27 -1.93
CA SER A 48 17.02 2.27 -2.49
C SER A 48 18.42 1.71 -2.70
N THR A 49 19.10 2.18 -3.74
CA THR A 49 20.56 2.00 -3.93
C THR A 49 21.38 3.11 -3.27
N VAL A 50 20.70 4.18 -2.83
CA VAL A 50 21.25 5.32 -2.09
C VAL A 50 20.54 5.39 -0.74
N ALA A 51 20.84 4.43 0.13
CA ALA A 51 20.13 4.23 1.40
C ALA A 51 20.29 5.44 2.34
N ASP A 52 21.52 5.94 2.51
CA ASP A 52 21.83 7.07 3.39
C ASP A 52 21.15 8.37 2.97
N GLU A 53 21.15 8.68 1.67
CA GLU A 53 20.47 9.87 1.14
C GLU A 53 18.96 9.79 1.37
N MET A 54 18.38 8.61 1.12
CA MET A 54 16.96 8.38 1.36
C MET A 54 16.63 8.48 2.85
N TRP A 55 17.47 7.90 3.72
CA TRP A 55 17.33 8.02 5.16
C TRP A 55 17.35 9.49 5.58
N GLN A 56 18.35 10.28 5.15
CA GLN A 56 18.46 11.68 5.55
C GLN A 56 17.22 12.50 5.20
N VAL A 57 16.56 12.18 4.08
CA VAL A 57 15.30 12.81 3.69
C VAL A 57 14.18 12.52 4.70
N TYR A 58 14.02 11.26 5.14
CA TYR A 58 12.99 10.90 6.12
C TYR A 58 13.35 11.27 7.55
N ASP A 59 14.64 11.23 7.91
CA ASP A 59 15.18 11.72 9.18
C ASP A 59 14.79 13.19 9.39
N ASN A 60 15.03 14.02 8.37
CA ASN A 60 14.63 15.42 8.39
C ASN A 60 13.11 15.59 8.46
N ALA A 61 12.34 14.83 7.66
CA ALA A 61 10.89 14.97 7.62
C ALA A 61 10.23 14.56 8.95
N PHE A 62 10.58 13.39 9.50
CA PHE A 62 10.03 12.95 10.79
C PHE A 62 10.53 13.80 11.95
N GLY A 63 11.79 14.26 11.93
CA GLY A 63 12.31 15.22 12.89
C GLY A 63 11.57 16.56 12.86
N ALA A 64 11.25 17.08 11.66
CA ALA A 64 10.46 18.31 11.50
C ALA A 64 9.01 18.14 12.00
N LEU A 65 8.45 16.92 11.92
CA LEU A 65 7.15 16.57 12.51
C LEU A 65 7.22 16.34 14.03
N GLY A 66 8.38 16.51 14.66
CA GLY A 66 8.58 16.41 16.11
C GLY A 66 8.76 14.98 16.62
N VAL A 67 8.91 13.99 15.74
CA VAL A 67 9.21 12.62 16.14
C VAL A 67 10.65 12.58 16.65
N THR A 68 10.83 12.11 17.89
CA THR A 68 12.16 12.05 18.53
C THR A 68 12.77 10.65 18.49
N ARG A 69 11.98 9.64 18.15
CA ARG A 69 12.36 8.21 18.19
C ARG A 69 12.16 7.57 16.83
N HIS A 70 12.83 8.09 15.81
CA HIS A 70 12.92 7.44 14.51
C HIS A 70 14.32 6.88 14.28
N SER A 71 14.40 5.70 13.67
CA SER A 71 15.67 5.02 13.36
C SER A 71 15.72 4.52 11.92
N HIS A 72 16.94 4.39 11.42
CA HIS A 72 17.24 3.81 10.13
C HIS A 72 17.47 2.32 10.26
N LEU A 73 16.76 1.53 9.46
CA LEU A 73 16.98 0.10 9.31
C LEU A 73 17.51 -0.18 7.91
N GLU A 74 18.84 -0.09 7.77
CA GLU A 74 19.55 -0.31 6.53
C GLU A 74 19.69 -1.81 6.22
N VAL A 75 18.66 -2.39 5.60
CA VAL A 75 18.69 -3.78 5.16
C VAL A 75 19.40 -3.87 3.83
N THR A 76 20.63 -4.39 3.83
CA THR A 76 21.44 -4.57 2.62
C THR A 76 21.51 -6.03 2.17
N SER A 77 21.20 -6.96 3.09
CA SER A 77 21.27 -8.40 2.87
C SER A 77 20.10 -9.14 3.55
N ARG A 78 19.90 -10.42 3.17
CA ARG A 78 18.94 -11.29 3.88
C ARG A 78 19.40 -11.62 5.30
N GLN A 79 20.70 -11.57 5.57
CA GLN A 79 21.25 -11.77 6.91
C GLN A 79 20.81 -10.65 7.84
N ASP A 80 20.85 -9.40 7.37
CA ASP A 80 20.35 -8.23 8.11
C ASP A 80 18.87 -8.40 8.43
N ALA A 81 18.06 -8.79 7.43
CA ALA A 81 16.63 -9.04 7.58
C ALA A 81 16.28 -10.27 8.46
N ASN A 82 17.25 -11.12 8.79
CA ASN A 82 17.08 -12.20 9.77
C ASN A 82 17.83 -11.96 11.08
N SER A 83 18.45 -10.78 11.24
CA SER A 83 19.18 -10.44 12.46
C SER A 83 18.21 -10.20 13.62
N ALA A 84 18.54 -10.73 14.79
CA ALA A 84 17.72 -10.54 15.99
C ALA A 84 17.60 -9.06 16.39
N GLU A 85 18.60 -8.25 16.06
CA GLU A 85 18.59 -6.81 16.31
C GLU A 85 17.53 -6.10 15.47
N PHE A 86 17.51 -6.31 14.16
CA PHE A 86 16.54 -5.65 13.28
C PHE A 86 15.12 -6.11 13.55
N VAL A 87 14.94 -7.41 13.81
CA VAL A 87 13.64 -7.94 14.25
C VAL A 87 13.21 -7.28 15.55
N ARG A 88 14.09 -7.11 16.54
CA ARG A 88 13.76 -6.41 17.80
C ARG A 88 13.35 -4.96 17.56
N GLN A 89 14.06 -4.23 16.70
CA GLN A 89 13.69 -2.84 16.38
C GLN A 89 12.28 -2.75 15.79
N VAL A 90 11.91 -3.66 14.88
CA VAL A 90 10.54 -3.73 14.32
C VAL A 90 9.52 -4.24 15.35
N ALA A 91 9.92 -5.13 16.25
CA ALA A 91 9.06 -5.61 17.34
C ALA A 91 8.63 -4.49 18.30
N GLU A 92 9.51 -3.52 18.52
CA GLU A 92 9.30 -2.37 19.41
C GLU A 92 8.72 -1.12 18.71
N ALA A 93 8.57 -1.16 17.38
CA ALA A 93 8.10 -0.04 16.58
C ALA A 93 6.57 0.13 16.64
N ASP A 94 6.14 1.39 16.73
CA ASP A 94 4.75 1.81 16.58
C ASP A 94 4.41 2.13 15.11
N GLY A 95 5.43 2.55 14.34
CA GLY A 95 5.38 2.84 12.92
C GLY A 95 6.52 2.18 12.16
N ILE A 96 6.23 1.60 11.00
CA ILE A 96 7.23 1.02 10.10
C ILE A 96 7.04 1.65 8.72
N PHE A 97 8.05 2.33 8.19
CA PHE A 97 7.95 3.05 6.91
C PHE A 97 8.93 2.49 5.87
N MET A 98 8.42 2.06 4.72
CA MET A 98 9.23 1.54 3.61
C MET A 98 9.41 2.60 2.51
N THR A 99 10.65 2.95 2.20
CA THR A 99 10.91 4.00 1.21
C THR A 99 10.76 3.52 -0.24
N GLY A 100 10.83 4.46 -1.19
CA GLY A 100 10.87 4.18 -2.63
C GLY A 100 12.22 3.60 -3.08
N GLY A 101 12.27 3.22 -4.36
CA GLY A 101 13.43 2.58 -5.01
C GLY A 101 13.00 1.47 -5.97
N ASP A 102 13.61 0.29 -5.86
CA ASP A 102 13.23 -0.91 -6.59
C ASP A 102 12.45 -1.88 -5.68
N GLN A 103 11.19 -2.13 -6.02
CA GLN A 103 10.31 -3.03 -5.27
C GLN A 103 10.74 -4.50 -5.30
N LYS A 104 11.40 -4.96 -6.38
CA LYS A 104 11.97 -6.31 -6.47
C LYS A 104 13.18 -6.45 -5.55
N ARG A 105 14.01 -5.41 -5.46
CA ARG A 105 15.15 -5.38 -4.52
C ARG A 105 14.65 -5.49 -3.07
N LEU A 106 13.68 -4.67 -2.70
CA LEU A 106 13.07 -4.71 -1.36
C LEU A 106 12.57 -6.11 -1.02
N LEU A 107 11.83 -6.76 -1.92
CA LEU A 107 11.32 -8.10 -1.69
C LEU A 107 12.40 -9.18 -1.67
N ALA A 108 13.42 -9.10 -2.52
CA ALA A 108 14.51 -10.06 -2.49
C ALA A 108 15.24 -10.07 -1.14
N LEU A 109 15.34 -8.89 -0.52
CA LEU A 109 15.98 -8.71 0.78
C LEU A 109 15.06 -9.09 1.96
N ILE A 110 13.80 -8.67 1.93
CA ILE A 110 12.90 -8.76 3.10
C ILE A 110 11.92 -9.93 2.99
N GLY A 111 11.41 -10.26 1.80
CA GLY A 111 10.34 -11.25 1.63
C GLY A 111 10.70 -12.61 2.23
N GLY A 112 9.80 -13.14 3.07
CA GLY A 112 9.94 -14.43 3.74
C GLY A 112 11.06 -14.49 4.77
N THR A 113 11.49 -13.35 5.33
CA THR A 113 12.49 -13.29 6.42
C THR A 113 11.83 -13.14 7.78
N ALA A 114 12.61 -13.23 8.86
CA ALA A 114 12.12 -12.95 10.20
C ALA A 114 11.63 -11.49 10.35
N LEU A 115 12.25 -10.54 9.65
CA LEU A 115 11.80 -9.14 9.61
C LEU A 115 10.40 -9.01 8.98
N ASP A 116 10.16 -9.67 7.85
CA ASP A 116 8.83 -9.70 7.19
C ASP A 116 7.76 -10.28 8.12
N ALA A 117 8.04 -11.43 8.74
CA ALA A 117 7.15 -12.03 9.72
C ALA A 117 6.85 -11.07 10.89
N GLU A 118 7.86 -10.38 11.41
CA GLU A 118 7.69 -9.43 12.50
C GLU A 118 6.87 -8.19 12.11
N MET A 119 7.02 -7.69 10.88
CA MET A 119 6.18 -6.61 10.37
C MET A 119 4.70 -7.02 10.34
N HIS A 120 4.39 -8.26 9.95
CA HIS A 120 3.02 -8.79 10.02
C HIS A 120 2.51 -8.89 11.46
N ILE A 121 3.33 -9.33 12.40
CA ILE A 121 2.95 -9.38 13.83
C ILE A 121 2.70 -7.96 14.36
N ALA A 122 3.54 -6.99 13.99
CA ALA A 122 3.39 -5.57 14.34
C ALA A 122 2.00 -5.04 13.93
N LEU A 123 1.65 -5.22 12.66
CA LEU A 123 0.39 -4.75 12.10
C LEU A 123 -0.82 -5.50 12.70
N LYS A 124 -0.75 -6.83 12.76
CA LYS A 124 -1.93 -7.66 13.02
C LYS A 124 -2.24 -7.83 14.50
N THR A 125 -1.21 -7.87 15.34
CA THR A 125 -1.34 -8.15 16.78
C THR A 125 -1.16 -6.89 17.62
N ARG A 126 -0.18 -6.04 17.29
CA ARG A 126 0.12 -4.82 18.08
C ARG A 126 -0.61 -3.59 17.57
N GLY A 127 -1.18 -3.65 16.36
CA GLY A 127 -1.87 -2.52 15.75
C GLY A 127 -0.93 -1.41 15.30
N ALA A 128 0.33 -1.75 15.00
CA ALA A 128 1.29 -0.80 14.44
C ALA A 128 0.83 -0.29 13.06
N THR A 129 1.33 0.87 12.67
CA THR A 129 1.06 1.45 11.35
C THR A 129 2.20 1.11 10.40
N ILE A 130 1.89 0.56 9.22
CA ILE A 130 2.88 0.32 8.16
C ILE A 130 2.65 1.32 7.02
N GLY A 131 3.65 2.14 6.75
CA GLY A 131 3.69 3.11 5.67
C GLY A 131 4.62 2.67 4.55
N GLY A 132 4.35 3.09 3.32
CA GLY A 132 5.23 2.81 2.20
C GLY A 132 4.97 3.72 1.02
N THR A 133 6.04 4.24 0.42
CA THR A 133 5.95 5.09 -0.78
C THR A 133 6.55 4.41 -2.01
N SER A 134 5.92 4.62 -3.16
CA SER A 134 6.40 4.10 -4.46
C SER A 134 6.67 2.59 -4.38
N ALA A 135 7.93 2.14 -4.45
CA ALA A 135 8.29 0.73 -4.29
C ALA A 135 7.76 0.09 -3.00
N GLY A 136 7.82 0.81 -1.87
CA GLY A 136 7.26 0.36 -0.59
C GLY A 136 5.75 0.16 -0.64
N ALA A 137 5.02 1.05 -1.36
CA ALA A 137 3.58 0.91 -1.57
C ALA A 137 3.25 -0.34 -2.41
N SER A 138 3.93 -0.53 -3.55
CA SER A 138 3.73 -1.73 -4.39
C SER A 138 4.03 -3.02 -3.62
N ALA A 139 5.08 -3.02 -2.80
CA ALA A 139 5.46 -4.19 -2.01
C ALA A 139 4.41 -4.61 -0.96
N MET A 140 3.50 -3.72 -0.53
CA MET A 140 2.46 -4.08 0.45
C MET A 140 1.39 -5.04 -0.08
N SER A 141 1.22 -5.08 -1.40
CA SER A 141 0.28 -6.00 -2.04
C SER A 141 0.75 -7.45 -1.95
N GLY A 142 -0.18 -8.41 -1.97
CA GLY A 142 0.15 -9.83 -2.11
C GLY A 142 0.61 -10.18 -3.53
N HIS A 143 0.08 -9.47 -4.52
CA HIS A 143 0.48 -9.57 -5.92
C HIS A 143 1.01 -8.22 -6.38
N MET A 144 2.33 -8.14 -6.53
CA MET A 144 3.01 -6.90 -6.86
C MET A 144 3.19 -6.76 -8.37
N LEU A 145 2.96 -5.56 -8.90
CA LEU A 145 3.38 -5.21 -10.25
C LEU A 145 4.92 -5.16 -10.34
N ALA A 146 5.49 -6.25 -10.84
CA ALA A 146 6.94 -6.44 -10.93
C ALA A 146 7.52 -5.74 -12.16
N GLN A 147 6.82 -5.81 -13.30
CA GLN A 147 7.15 -5.10 -14.54
C GLN A 147 5.87 -4.73 -15.27
N GLY A 148 5.92 -3.66 -16.06
CA GLY A 148 4.82 -3.30 -16.93
C GLY A 148 5.24 -2.21 -17.90
N ARG A 149 4.95 -2.39 -19.18
CA ARG A 149 5.06 -1.31 -20.16
C ARG A 149 3.89 -0.34 -19.97
N VAL A 150 4.15 0.94 -20.16
CA VAL A 150 3.09 1.94 -20.26
C VAL A 150 2.73 2.01 -21.73
N GLU A 151 1.58 1.41 -22.07
CA GLU A 151 1.01 1.45 -23.41
C GLU A 151 -0.24 2.33 -23.40
N LEU A 152 -0.64 2.86 -24.56
CA LEU A 152 -1.85 3.67 -24.67
C LEU A 152 -3.14 2.85 -24.46
N HIS A 153 -3.07 1.55 -24.74
CA HIS A 153 -4.19 0.62 -24.58
C HIS A 153 -3.81 -0.54 -23.68
N PRO A 154 -4.78 -1.17 -23.00
CA PRO A 154 -4.56 -2.47 -22.37
C PRO A 154 -4.01 -3.46 -23.41
N GLU A 155 -3.02 -4.23 -22.99
CA GLU A 155 -2.33 -5.20 -23.84
C GLU A 155 -2.10 -6.50 -23.03
N LYS A 156 -2.42 -7.67 -23.61
CA LYS A 156 -2.14 -8.97 -22.99
C LYS A 156 -0.63 -9.24 -22.94
N GLY A 157 -0.15 -9.70 -21.78
CA GLY A 157 1.28 -9.98 -21.55
C GLY A 157 2.15 -8.73 -21.34
N SER A 158 1.59 -7.52 -21.31
CA SER A 158 2.33 -6.27 -21.08
C SER A 158 2.78 -6.06 -19.63
N VAL A 159 2.23 -6.84 -18.69
CA VAL A 159 2.45 -6.76 -17.25
C VAL A 159 2.91 -8.10 -16.70
N SER A 160 3.78 -8.05 -15.69
CA SER A 160 4.23 -9.22 -14.93
C SER A 160 3.96 -8.98 -13.45
N LEU A 161 3.26 -9.93 -12.83
CA LEU A 161 3.02 -9.95 -11.40
C LEU A 161 4.08 -10.79 -10.69
N GLY A 162 4.55 -10.32 -9.55
CA GLY A 162 5.34 -11.09 -8.59
C GLY A 162 4.61 -11.23 -7.26
N ALA A 163 5.16 -12.01 -6.34
CA ALA A 163 4.75 -11.94 -4.95
C ALA A 163 5.11 -10.56 -4.37
N GLY A 164 4.30 -10.03 -3.46
CA GLY A 164 4.72 -8.95 -2.56
C GLY A 164 4.76 -9.41 -1.10
N LEU A 165 4.81 -8.48 -0.15
CA LEU A 165 4.84 -8.76 1.29
C LEU A 165 3.48 -9.20 1.83
N GLY A 166 2.39 -8.99 1.08
CA GLY A 166 1.09 -9.56 1.42
C GLY A 166 0.38 -8.94 2.62
N PHE A 167 0.61 -7.66 2.93
CA PHE A 167 -0.23 -6.93 3.89
C PHE A 167 -1.66 -6.76 3.38
N LEU A 168 -1.81 -6.60 2.06
CA LEU A 168 -3.10 -6.60 1.36
C LEU A 168 -3.23 -7.80 0.46
N HIS A 169 -4.27 -8.60 0.67
CA HIS A 169 -4.58 -9.74 -0.19
C HIS A 169 -5.57 -9.33 -1.27
N ARG A 170 -5.51 -10.00 -2.43
CA ARG A 170 -6.39 -9.76 -3.59
C ARG A 170 -6.29 -8.35 -4.19
N VAL A 171 -5.24 -7.61 -3.86
CA VAL A 171 -5.02 -6.25 -4.35
C VAL A 171 -3.71 -6.21 -5.12
N VAL A 172 -3.66 -5.38 -6.14
CA VAL A 172 -2.44 -4.96 -6.84
C VAL A 172 -2.35 -3.45 -6.73
N ILE A 173 -1.21 -2.95 -6.26
CA ILE A 173 -0.98 -1.51 -6.11
C ILE A 173 -0.09 -1.01 -7.23
N ASP A 174 -0.57 0.05 -7.87
CA ASP A 174 0.15 0.84 -8.83
C ASP A 174 0.30 2.28 -8.31
N GLN A 175 1.47 2.85 -8.49
CA GLN A 175 1.96 4.10 -7.89
C GLN A 175 2.46 5.03 -9.01
N HIS A 176 2.62 6.32 -8.76
CA HIS A 176 2.82 7.36 -9.78
C HIS A 176 1.79 7.23 -10.91
N PHE A 177 0.53 7.00 -10.53
CA PHE A 177 -0.43 6.33 -11.39
C PHE A 177 -0.86 7.19 -12.58
N SER A 178 -1.48 8.35 -12.32
CA SER A 178 -1.90 9.27 -13.37
C SER A 178 -0.72 9.93 -14.09
N GLU A 179 0.33 10.28 -13.34
CA GLU A 179 1.53 10.96 -13.85
C GLU A 179 2.25 10.13 -14.92
N ARG A 180 2.17 8.80 -14.80
CA ARG A 180 2.78 7.86 -15.74
C ARG A 180 1.75 7.12 -16.60
N GLN A 181 0.51 7.62 -16.65
CA GLN A 181 -0.58 7.10 -17.51
C GLN A 181 -0.83 5.59 -17.34
N ARG A 182 -0.85 5.11 -16.10
CA ARG A 182 -0.79 3.68 -15.77
C ARG A 182 -2.16 2.96 -15.74
N LEU A 183 -3.24 3.61 -16.17
CA LEU A 183 -4.57 3.00 -16.20
C LEU A 183 -4.62 1.78 -17.13
N SER A 184 -4.03 1.87 -18.33
CA SER A 184 -4.03 0.80 -19.33
C SER A 184 -3.40 -0.49 -18.79
N ARG A 185 -2.24 -0.38 -18.13
CA ARG A 185 -1.56 -1.53 -17.54
C ARG A 185 -2.30 -2.09 -16.33
N LEU A 186 -2.95 -1.25 -15.52
CA LEU A 186 -3.78 -1.72 -14.40
C LEU A 186 -5.03 -2.47 -14.90
N LEU A 187 -5.64 -2.00 -15.99
CA LEU A 187 -6.71 -2.73 -16.68
C LEU A 187 -6.21 -4.07 -17.23
N SER A 188 -5.00 -4.13 -17.82
CA SER A 188 -4.39 -5.40 -18.23
C SER A 188 -4.20 -6.38 -17.08
N VAL A 189 -3.85 -5.91 -15.89
CA VAL A 189 -3.71 -6.76 -14.69
C VAL A 189 -5.05 -7.37 -14.32
N VAL A 190 -6.08 -6.53 -14.17
CA VAL A 190 -7.41 -6.95 -13.74
C VAL A 190 -8.06 -7.84 -14.81
N ALA A 191 -7.86 -7.55 -16.10
CA ALA A 191 -8.28 -8.39 -17.22
C ALA A 191 -7.74 -9.81 -17.10
N GLN A 192 -6.41 -9.94 -16.92
CA GLN A 192 -5.75 -11.25 -16.83
C GLN A 192 -6.00 -11.96 -15.49
N ASN A 193 -6.34 -11.20 -14.44
CA ASN A 193 -6.52 -11.71 -13.09
C ASN A 193 -7.73 -11.04 -12.41
N PRO A 194 -8.98 -11.36 -12.82
CA PRO A 194 -10.18 -10.71 -12.30
C PRO A 194 -10.43 -10.98 -10.80
N TYR A 195 -9.71 -11.93 -10.21
CA TYR A 195 -9.68 -12.13 -8.76
C TYR A 195 -9.10 -10.92 -8.00
N LEU A 196 -8.19 -10.18 -8.63
CA LEU A 196 -7.45 -9.05 -8.08
C LEU A 196 -8.17 -7.72 -8.33
N GLN A 197 -8.09 -6.83 -7.35
CA GLN A 197 -8.54 -5.45 -7.45
C GLN A 197 -7.32 -4.57 -7.72
N GLY A 198 -7.40 -3.74 -8.76
CA GLY A 198 -6.35 -2.79 -9.09
C GLY A 198 -6.55 -1.50 -8.28
N ILE A 199 -5.48 -1.01 -7.66
CA ILE A 199 -5.49 0.29 -6.97
C ILE A 199 -4.35 1.13 -7.55
N GLY A 200 -4.70 2.17 -8.29
CA GLY A 200 -3.79 3.21 -8.76
C GLY A 200 -3.77 4.38 -7.78
N ILE A 201 -2.58 4.81 -7.37
CA ILE A 201 -2.38 5.92 -6.43
C ILE A 201 -1.46 6.96 -7.10
N ASP A 202 -1.94 8.19 -7.19
CA ASP A 202 -1.22 9.31 -7.78
C ASP A 202 -0.04 9.77 -6.90
N GLU A 203 0.85 10.58 -7.48
CA GLU A 203 1.92 11.22 -6.71
C GLU A 203 1.34 12.14 -5.63
N ASP A 204 2.10 12.31 -4.54
CA ASP A 204 1.70 13.05 -3.34
C ASP A 204 0.26 12.73 -2.89
N THR A 205 -0.10 11.44 -2.97
CA THR A 205 -1.40 10.91 -2.60
C THR A 205 -1.23 9.63 -1.82
N ALA A 206 -2.05 9.42 -0.79
CA ALA A 206 -2.04 8.21 0.02
C ALA A 206 -3.43 7.60 0.17
N LEU A 207 -3.50 6.27 0.07
CA LEU A 207 -4.61 5.47 0.56
C LEU A 207 -4.27 4.99 1.98
N VAL A 208 -5.00 5.51 2.96
CA VAL A 208 -4.97 5.04 4.33
C VAL A 208 -6.04 3.96 4.51
N ILE A 209 -5.66 2.83 5.08
CA ILE A 209 -6.56 1.70 5.35
C ILE A 209 -6.53 1.41 6.85
N GLU A 210 -7.69 1.49 7.49
CA GLU A 210 -7.90 0.99 8.84
C GLU A 210 -8.52 -0.41 8.76
N ARG A 211 -7.80 -1.42 9.27
CA ARG A 211 -8.19 -2.83 9.12
C ARG A 211 -9.53 -3.14 9.79
N GLY A 212 -10.50 -3.53 8.97
CA GLY A 212 -11.86 -3.89 9.35
C GLY A 212 -12.78 -2.69 9.60
N VAL A 213 -12.36 -1.47 9.22
CA VAL A 213 -13.14 -0.25 9.46
C VAL A 213 -13.39 0.53 8.19
N GLY A 214 -12.36 0.91 7.44
CA GLY A 214 -12.55 1.81 6.32
C GLY A 214 -11.27 2.31 5.68
N ILE A 215 -11.45 3.28 4.79
CA ILE A 215 -10.37 3.93 4.06
C ILE A 215 -10.50 5.46 4.11
N GLU A 216 -9.38 6.12 3.91
CA GLU A 216 -9.24 7.57 3.78
C GLU A 216 -8.22 7.87 2.67
N VAL A 217 -8.49 8.87 1.83
CA VAL A 217 -7.57 9.34 0.79
C VAL A 217 -7.02 10.70 1.18
N LEU A 218 -5.70 10.83 1.16
CA LEU A 218 -4.97 12.04 1.56
C LEU A 218 -4.06 12.52 0.43
N GLY A 219 -3.62 13.78 0.52
CA GLY A 219 -2.68 14.38 -0.41
C GLY A 219 -3.33 15.28 -1.46
N GLN A 220 -2.79 15.29 -2.68
CA GLN A 220 -3.18 16.24 -3.72
C GLN A 220 -3.91 15.62 -4.92
N GLY A 221 -3.74 14.31 -5.15
CA GLY A 221 -4.33 13.60 -6.28
C GLY A 221 -5.52 12.73 -5.90
N ALA A 222 -5.61 11.56 -6.54
CA ALA A 222 -6.69 10.61 -6.33
C ALA A 222 -6.19 9.16 -6.23
N VAL A 223 -7.08 8.31 -5.70
CA VAL A 223 -6.95 6.86 -5.73
C VAL A 223 -7.97 6.31 -6.72
N THR A 224 -7.50 5.60 -7.73
CA THR A 224 -8.34 4.90 -8.70
C THR A 224 -8.43 3.41 -8.34
N MET A 225 -9.62 2.94 -8.02
CA MET A 225 -9.89 1.51 -7.79
C MET A 225 -10.56 0.91 -9.03
N VAL A 226 -10.02 -0.21 -9.49
CA VAL A 226 -10.48 -0.95 -10.68
C VAL A 226 -10.88 -2.36 -10.25
N ASP A 227 -12.11 -2.74 -10.59
CA ASP A 227 -12.66 -4.07 -10.30
C ASP A 227 -13.26 -4.69 -11.57
N GLY A 228 -12.69 -5.83 -11.95
CA GLY A 228 -13.09 -6.59 -13.13
C GLY A 228 -13.81 -7.89 -12.79
N ARG A 229 -14.21 -8.14 -11.54
CA ARG A 229 -14.87 -9.39 -11.14
C ARG A 229 -16.15 -9.68 -11.92
N THR A 230 -16.87 -8.64 -12.37
CA THR A 230 -18.10 -8.77 -13.17
C THR A 230 -17.88 -8.49 -14.65
N MET A 231 -16.64 -8.24 -15.08
CA MET A 231 -16.38 -7.84 -16.46
C MET A 231 -16.55 -9.02 -17.42
N ILE A 232 -16.94 -8.70 -18.65
CA ILE A 232 -16.83 -9.59 -19.80
C ILE A 232 -15.55 -9.24 -20.55
N THR A 233 -14.73 -10.24 -20.84
CA THR A 233 -13.46 -10.05 -21.57
C THR A 233 -13.10 -11.25 -22.43
N ASN A 234 -12.42 -10.99 -23.56
CA ASN A 234 -11.88 -12.01 -24.47
C ASN A 234 -10.39 -12.33 -24.20
N VAL A 235 -9.82 -11.87 -23.07
CA VAL A 235 -8.38 -11.97 -22.78
C VAL A 235 -7.82 -13.40 -22.84
N ALA A 236 -8.66 -14.42 -22.60
CA ALA A 236 -8.27 -15.82 -22.71
C ALA A 236 -8.01 -16.24 -24.17
N ASP A 237 -8.74 -15.66 -25.12
CA ASP A 237 -8.80 -16.12 -26.51
C ASP A 237 -7.87 -15.33 -27.46
N ILE A 238 -7.44 -14.13 -27.06
CA ILE A 238 -6.53 -13.28 -27.87
C ILE A 238 -5.05 -13.66 -27.70
N LYS A 239 -4.19 -13.21 -28.63
CA LYS A 239 -2.74 -13.44 -28.54
C LYS A 239 -2.08 -12.43 -27.62
N ASP A 240 -0.86 -12.74 -27.18
CA ASP A 240 -0.01 -11.74 -26.52
C ASP A 240 0.19 -10.55 -27.45
N ARG A 241 0.23 -9.34 -26.87
CA ARG A 241 0.26 -8.04 -27.57
C ARG A 241 -1.04 -7.58 -28.22
N ASP A 242 -2.11 -8.38 -28.19
CA ASP A 242 -3.43 -7.90 -28.60
C ASP A 242 -4.10 -7.11 -27.47
N THR A 243 -4.99 -6.20 -27.84
CA THR A 243 -5.83 -5.44 -26.90
C THR A 243 -7.06 -6.26 -26.51
N PRO A 244 -7.28 -6.54 -25.21
CA PRO A 244 -8.48 -7.22 -24.76
C PRO A 244 -9.71 -6.32 -24.83
N GLU A 245 -10.85 -6.92 -25.17
CA GLU A 245 -12.17 -6.34 -24.93
C GLU A 245 -12.45 -6.40 -23.42
N LEU A 246 -12.94 -5.28 -22.86
CA LEU A 246 -13.26 -5.15 -21.43
C LEU A 246 -14.61 -4.44 -21.29
N ILE A 247 -15.67 -5.18 -20.97
CA ILE A 247 -17.04 -4.67 -20.84
C ILE A 247 -17.48 -4.81 -19.37
N ASP A 248 -18.12 -3.78 -18.82
CA ASP A 248 -18.55 -3.72 -17.40
C ASP A 248 -17.39 -3.77 -16.39
N VAL A 249 -16.27 -3.10 -16.71
CA VAL A 249 -15.22 -2.82 -15.72
C VAL A 249 -15.68 -1.71 -14.78
N ARG A 250 -15.62 -1.95 -13.48
CA ARG A 250 -16.01 -0.97 -12.47
C ARG A 250 -14.80 -0.14 -12.07
N LEU A 251 -14.98 1.18 -12.10
CA LEU A 251 -13.96 2.15 -11.74
C LEU A 251 -14.50 3.10 -10.68
N HIS A 252 -13.75 3.29 -9.60
CA HIS A 252 -14.01 4.28 -8.58
C HIS A 252 -12.82 5.23 -8.48
N LEU A 253 -13.04 6.51 -8.74
CA LEU A 253 -12.03 7.56 -8.57
C LEU A 253 -12.32 8.30 -7.26
N LEU A 254 -11.43 8.19 -6.30
CA LEU A 254 -11.57 8.74 -4.96
C LEU A 254 -10.54 9.87 -4.79
N PRO A 255 -10.94 11.16 -4.91
CA PRO A 255 -10.02 12.27 -4.71
C PRO A 255 -9.59 12.38 -3.24
N ALA A 256 -8.47 13.07 -2.99
CA ALA A 256 -8.07 13.45 -1.64
C ALA A 256 -9.22 14.10 -0.84
N GLY A 257 -9.29 13.78 0.46
CA GLY A 257 -10.40 14.12 1.34
C GLY A 257 -11.55 13.10 1.33
N SER A 258 -11.53 12.12 0.43
CA SER A 258 -12.52 11.03 0.44
C SER A 258 -12.33 10.12 1.65
N LYS A 259 -13.43 9.78 2.33
CA LYS A 259 -13.43 8.85 3.44
C LYS A 259 -14.65 7.93 3.38
N TYR A 260 -14.42 6.63 3.55
CA TYR A 260 -15.46 5.62 3.49
C TYR A 260 -15.27 4.60 4.61
N GLN A 261 -16.37 4.22 5.26
CA GLN A 261 -16.39 3.20 6.31
C GLN A 261 -17.23 2.01 5.85
N LEU A 262 -16.88 0.83 6.33
CA LEU A 262 -17.73 -0.35 6.20
C LEU A 262 -19.07 -0.09 6.90
N PRO A 263 -20.20 -0.50 6.29
CA PRO A 263 -21.49 -0.41 6.94
C PRO A 263 -21.47 -1.19 8.26
N THR A 264 -21.77 -0.51 9.37
CA THR A 264 -22.07 -1.18 10.64
C THR A 264 -23.56 -1.54 10.67
N SER A 265 -23.90 -2.64 11.34
CA SER A 265 -25.25 -3.20 11.42
C SER A 265 -26.33 -2.21 11.88
N ASP A 266 -25.92 -1.12 12.54
CA ASP A 266 -26.82 -0.24 13.30
C ASP A 266 -26.95 1.19 12.74
N ILE A 267 -26.26 1.57 11.66
CA ILE A 267 -26.30 2.96 11.16
C ILE A 267 -27.11 3.07 9.87
N ALA A 268 -28.35 3.51 10.03
CA ALA A 268 -29.15 4.09 8.97
C ALA A 268 -28.89 5.60 8.91
N THR A 269 -27.95 6.08 8.06
CA THR A 269 -27.99 7.40 7.38
C THR A 269 -26.68 7.72 6.61
N GLU A 270 -26.77 8.01 5.31
CA GLU A 270 -26.86 9.39 4.74
C GLU A 270 -26.37 9.50 3.29
N LYS A 271 -25.57 8.54 2.81
CA LYS A 271 -25.46 8.17 1.37
C LYS A 271 -25.24 6.67 1.30
N ARG A 272 -26.18 5.91 0.73
CA ARG A 272 -25.94 4.49 0.47
C ARG A 272 -24.79 4.39 -0.52
N LEU A 273 -23.63 3.91 -0.06
CA LEU A 273 -22.53 3.59 -0.96
C LEU A 273 -23.02 2.53 -1.96
N PRO A 274 -22.65 2.64 -3.23
CA PRO A 274 -23.01 1.62 -4.20
C PRO A 274 -22.39 0.29 -3.78
N LEU A 275 -23.15 -0.81 -3.86
CA LEU A 275 -22.67 -2.16 -3.48
C LEU A 275 -21.29 -2.51 -4.04
N PRO A 276 -20.95 -2.20 -5.30
CA PRO A 276 -19.60 -2.45 -5.82
C PRO A 276 -18.47 -1.79 -5.02
N LEU A 277 -18.69 -0.59 -4.50
CA LEU A 277 -17.71 0.10 -3.68
C LEU A 277 -17.60 -0.59 -2.31
N ILE A 278 -18.72 -1.00 -1.72
CA ILE A 278 -18.74 -1.76 -0.45
C ILE A 278 -17.93 -3.06 -0.62
N ASP A 279 -18.13 -3.80 -1.70
CA ASP A 279 -17.39 -5.05 -1.96
C ASP A 279 -15.87 -4.83 -2.01
N ILE A 280 -15.42 -3.73 -2.63
CA ILE A 280 -13.98 -3.38 -2.66
C ILE A 280 -13.51 -3.00 -1.25
N LEU A 281 -14.28 -2.21 -0.52
CA LEU A 281 -13.96 -1.81 0.86
C LEU A 281 -13.78 -3.05 1.76
N GLU A 282 -14.66 -4.04 1.65
CA GLU A 282 -14.54 -5.29 2.41
C GLU A 282 -13.27 -6.06 2.09
N ILE A 283 -12.81 -6.02 0.84
CA ILE A 283 -11.58 -6.70 0.43
C ILE A 283 -10.36 -5.95 0.94
N VAL A 284 -10.26 -4.64 0.70
CA VAL A 284 -9.06 -3.85 1.04
C VAL A 284 -8.89 -3.67 2.55
N THR A 285 -9.99 -3.64 3.31
CA THR A 285 -9.93 -3.50 4.78
C THR A 285 -9.87 -4.86 5.50
N LYS A 286 -9.96 -5.99 4.80
CA LYS A 286 -10.10 -7.32 5.41
C LYS A 286 -9.03 -7.60 6.47
N ARG A 287 -9.46 -8.03 7.65
CA ARG A 287 -8.55 -8.57 8.67
C ARG A 287 -8.12 -9.98 8.29
N THR A 288 -6.89 -10.12 7.81
CA THR A 288 -6.27 -11.45 7.62
C THR A 288 -5.55 -11.92 8.88
N PRO A 289 -5.67 -13.21 9.25
CA PRO A 289 -4.94 -13.77 10.38
C PRO A 289 -3.42 -13.83 10.10
N LEU A 290 -2.64 -14.05 11.15
CA LEU A 290 -1.26 -14.52 10.99
C LEU A 290 -1.32 -15.94 10.41
N GLN A 291 -0.49 -16.21 9.39
CA GLN A 291 -0.34 -17.54 8.80
C GLN A 291 0.75 -18.31 9.54
#